data_AF-A0A9D9PTG6-F1
#
_entry.id   AF-A0A9D9PTG6-F1
#
_cell.length_a   1.000
_cell.length_b   1.000
_cell.length_c   1.000
_cell.angle_alpha   90.00
_cell.angle_beta   90.00
_cell.angle_gamma   90.00
#
_symmetry.space_group_name_H-M   'P 1'
#
loop_
_entity.id
_entity.type
_entity.pdbx_description
1 polymer ?
#
loop_
_entity_poly.entity_id
_entity_poly.type
_entity_poly.pdbx_seq_one_letter_code
_entity_poly.pdbx_strand_id
1 'polypeptide(L)'
;MANENTSLKELYAKYSKPNMTRAERQELMEKIARERYKIDKRKPITIKGQTVSNLICGIIIALEGIFCIIGVNGEKVFGDTSNIFFIAAIITCVVICIIMGQYKKELPDELSKELMTKATAYSAYVPMFIIVAISIVMTLIGNKRDNEYFKVNSDQVMGLAFAMMGLLYIAKSIIYLWLDRTPNSDDEEE
;
A
#
# COMPACT_ATOMS: atom_id res chain seq x y z
N MET A 1 -0.28 27.20 -23.21
CA MET A 1 -0.73 25.79 -23.25
C MET A 1 -0.13 24.96 -24.39
N ALA A 2 0.27 25.54 -25.54
CA ALA A 2 0.87 24.76 -26.64
C ALA A 2 2.33 24.30 -26.39
N ASN A 3 3.06 24.91 -25.46
CA ASN A 3 4.50 24.68 -25.25
C ASN A 3 4.82 23.49 -24.30
N GLU A 4 3.95 23.23 -23.32
CA GLU A 4 4.19 22.19 -22.28
C GLU A 4 3.90 20.76 -22.77
N ASN A 5 3.00 20.60 -23.74
CA ASN A 5 2.68 19.29 -24.32
C ASN A 5 3.80 18.80 -25.26
N THR A 6 4.56 19.74 -25.83
CA THR A 6 5.69 19.46 -26.71
C THR A 6 6.91 18.99 -25.91
N SER A 7 7.19 19.63 -24.77
CA SER A 7 8.28 19.21 -23.86
C SER A 7 8.08 17.79 -23.33
N LEU A 8 6.85 17.40 -23.00
CA LEU A 8 6.56 16.05 -22.51
C LEU A 8 6.78 14.99 -23.60
N LYS A 9 6.35 15.25 -24.83
CA LYS A 9 6.56 14.35 -25.98
C LYS A 9 8.05 14.16 -26.29
N GLU A 10 8.84 15.23 -26.20
CA GLU A 10 10.29 15.18 -26.38
C GLU A 10 10.97 14.34 -25.30
N LEU A 11 10.55 14.49 -24.04
CA LEU A 11 11.04 13.66 -22.94
C LEU A 11 10.73 12.17 -23.15
N TYR A 12 9.52 11.82 -23.60
CA TYR A 12 9.19 10.43 -23.94
C TYR A 12 10.01 9.89 -25.10
N ALA A 13 10.25 10.71 -26.13
CA ALA A 13 11.11 10.32 -27.26
C ALA A 13 12.55 10.08 -26.80
N LYS A 14 13.05 10.88 -25.84
CA LYS A 14 14.37 10.68 -25.22
C LYS A 14 14.40 9.41 -24.35
N TYR A 15 13.31 9.09 -23.64
CA TYR A 15 13.20 7.88 -22.82
C TYR A 15 13.24 6.58 -23.64
N SER A 16 12.73 6.61 -24.87
CA SER A 16 12.68 5.43 -25.74
C SER A 16 14.05 5.01 -26.30
N LYS A 17 15.10 5.79 -26.10
CA LYS A 17 16.43 5.49 -26.63
C LYS A 17 17.07 4.30 -25.89
N PRO A 18 17.58 3.28 -26.62
CA PRO A 18 18.10 2.06 -26.01
C PRO A 18 19.39 2.27 -25.20
N ASN A 19 20.22 3.25 -25.59
CA ASN A 19 21.59 3.44 -25.08
C ASN A 19 21.70 4.31 -23.81
N MET A 20 20.68 4.35 -22.95
CA MET A 20 20.77 5.09 -21.68
C MET A 20 21.20 4.20 -20.53
N THR A 21 22.05 4.76 -19.67
CA THR A 21 22.40 4.18 -18.37
C THR A 21 21.20 4.19 -17.41
N ARG A 22 21.27 3.39 -16.34
CA ARG A 22 20.19 3.30 -15.33
C ARG A 22 19.94 4.64 -14.63
N ALA A 23 21.00 5.39 -14.31
CA ALA A 23 20.91 6.69 -13.66
C ALA A 23 20.23 7.73 -14.57
N GLU A 24 20.63 7.80 -15.84
CA GLU A 24 20.01 8.68 -16.83
C GLU A 24 18.53 8.37 -17.04
N ARG A 25 18.14 7.09 -17.05
CA ARG A 25 16.73 6.69 -17.13
C ARG A 25 15.94 7.14 -15.90
N GLN A 26 16.51 7.04 -14.70
CA GLN A 26 15.85 7.50 -13.48
C GLN A 26 15.65 9.02 -13.50
N GLU A 27 16.69 9.78 -13.81
CA GLU A 27 16.61 11.24 -13.89
C GLU A 27 15.57 11.69 -14.93
N LEU A 28 15.53 11.02 -16.08
CA LEU A 28 14.57 11.33 -17.12
C LEU A 28 13.13 10.97 -16.73
N MET A 29 12.93 9.87 -16.00
CA MET A 29 11.63 9.51 -15.44
C MET A 29 11.15 10.54 -14.41
N GLU A 30 12.04 11.07 -13.59
CA GLU A 30 11.70 12.14 -12.65
C GLU A 30 11.30 13.43 -13.38
N LYS A 31 12.02 13.81 -14.44
CA LYS A 31 11.66 14.96 -15.29
C LYS A 31 10.29 14.78 -15.93
N ILE A 32 10.02 13.59 -16.48
CA ILE A 32 8.70 13.24 -17.03
C ILE A 32 7.61 13.36 -15.96
N ALA A 33 7.86 12.86 -14.75
CA ALA A 33 6.89 12.91 -13.66
C ALA A 33 6.59 14.34 -13.21
N ARG A 34 7.61 15.20 -13.10
CA ARG A 34 7.47 16.64 -12.80
C ARG A 34 6.67 17.37 -13.87
N GLU A 35 6.97 17.16 -15.15
CA GLU A 35 6.23 17.80 -16.25
C GLU A 35 4.78 17.30 -16.31
N ARG A 36 4.52 16.01 -16.10
CA ARG A 36 3.14 15.50 -15.96
C ARG A 36 2.38 16.15 -14.81
N TYR A 37 3.03 16.31 -13.66
CA TYR A 37 2.40 16.92 -12.50
C TYR A 37 2.01 18.39 -12.73
N LYS A 38 2.81 19.15 -13.50
CA LYS A 38 2.49 20.54 -13.89
C LYS A 38 1.27 20.61 -14.80
N ILE A 39 1.20 19.72 -15.79
CA ILE A 39 0.12 19.70 -16.80
C ILE A 39 -1.20 19.17 -16.21
N ASP A 40 -1.13 18.33 -15.19
CA ASP A 40 -2.29 17.74 -14.53
C ASP A 40 -3.13 18.81 -13.79
N LYS A 41 -4.41 18.93 -14.19
CA LYS A 41 -5.36 19.91 -13.66
C LYS A 41 -6.04 19.47 -12.34
N ARG A 42 -5.84 18.22 -11.91
CA ARG A 42 -6.43 17.68 -10.69
C ARG A 42 -5.89 18.40 -9.44
N LYS A 43 -6.67 18.35 -8.35
CA LYS A 43 -6.27 18.97 -7.07
C LYS A 43 -5.06 18.20 -6.49
N PRO A 44 -4.01 18.89 -6.02
CA PRO A 44 -2.87 18.22 -5.42
C PRO A 44 -3.25 17.62 -4.06
N ILE A 45 -2.69 16.46 -3.73
CA ILE A 45 -2.72 15.86 -2.39
C ILE A 45 -1.29 15.77 -1.85
N THR A 46 -1.08 16.29 -0.64
CA THR A 46 0.25 16.34 -0.01
C THR A 46 0.76 14.93 0.29
N ILE A 47 2.08 14.74 0.42
CA ILE A 47 2.67 13.43 0.78
C ILE A 47 2.09 12.90 2.09
N LYS A 48 1.92 13.76 3.10
CA LYS A 48 1.28 13.42 4.37
C LYS A 48 -0.18 12.99 4.18
N GLY A 49 -0.93 13.72 3.36
CA GLY A 49 -2.32 13.40 3.01
C GLY A 49 -2.44 12.07 2.27
N GLN A 50 -1.52 11.79 1.34
CA GLN A 50 -1.45 10.50 0.65
C GLN A 50 -1.16 9.36 1.62
N THR A 51 -0.28 9.58 2.59
CA THR A 51 0.07 8.57 3.60
C THR A 51 -1.10 8.26 4.53
N VAL A 52 -1.84 9.29 4.95
CA VAL A 52 -3.08 9.11 5.73
C VAL A 52 -4.15 8.36 4.92
N SER A 53 -4.34 8.71 3.65
CA SER A 53 -5.27 7.97 2.78
C SER A 53 -4.86 6.50 2.61
N ASN A 54 -3.57 6.22 2.45
CA ASN A 54 -3.04 4.85 2.38
C ASN A 54 -3.23 4.10 3.70
N LEU A 55 -3.07 4.77 4.84
CA LEU A 55 -3.36 4.21 6.16
C LEU A 55 -4.82 3.78 6.27
N ILE A 56 -5.76 4.67 5.91
CA ILE A 56 -7.20 4.38 5.93
C ILE A 56 -7.53 3.20 5.00
N CYS A 57 -6.99 3.21 3.77
CA CYS A 57 -7.17 2.09 2.83
C CYS A 57 -6.62 0.78 3.40
N GLY A 58 -5.45 0.82 4.03
CA GLY A 58 -4.84 -0.35 4.69
C GLY A 58 -5.73 -0.91 5.80
N ILE A 59 -6.33 -0.05 6.62
CA ILE A 59 -7.30 -0.45 7.68
C ILE A 59 -8.50 -1.15 7.06
N ILE A 60 -9.10 -0.58 6.02
CA ILE A 60 -10.27 -1.17 5.36
C ILE A 60 -9.92 -2.55 4.80
N ILE A 61 -8.83 -2.67 4.05
CA ILE A 61 -8.37 -3.95 3.46
C ILE A 61 -8.07 -4.98 4.56
N ALA A 62 -7.44 -4.56 5.67
CA ALA A 62 -7.14 -5.46 6.79
C ALA A 62 -8.42 -5.98 7.44
N LEU A 63 -9.40 -5.11 7.67
CA LEU A 63 -10.69 -5.48 8.24
C LEU A 63 -11.46 -6.42 7.31
N GLU A 64 -11.53 -6.11 6.00
CA GLU A 64 -12.14 -6.99 5.00
C GLU A 64 -11.52 -8.40 5.03
N GLY A 65 -10.19 -8.49 5.11
CA GLY A 65 -9.48 -9.77 5.24
C GLY A 65 -9.84 -10.53 6.52
N ILE A 66 -9.83 -9.85 7.68
CA ILE A 66 -10.21 -10.45 8.97
C ILE A 66 -11.66 -10.93 8.96
N PHE A 67 -12.57 -10.11 8.44
CA PHE A 67 -13.98 -10.48 8.35
C PHE A 67 -14.23 -11.61 7.36
N CYS A 68 -13.45 -11.72 6.28
CA CYS A 68 -13.50 -12.89 5.40
C CYS A 68 -13.12 -14.17 6.15
N ILE A 69 -12.03 -14.14 6.95
CA ILE A 69 -11.60 -15.29 7.76
C ILE A 69 -12.66 -15.69 8.79
N ILE A 70 -13.31 -14.71 9.45
CA ILE A 70 -14.32 -14.96 10.49
C ILE A 70 -15.68 -15.34 9.88
N GLY A 71 -16.11 -14.65 8.82
CA GLY A 71 -17.39 -14.81 8.15
C GLY A 71 -17.56 -16.17 7.47
N VAL A 72 -16.47 -16.75 6.95
CA VAL A 72 -16.44 -18.13 6.44
C VAL A 72 -16.73 -19.16 7.54
N ASN A 73 -16.41 -18.85 8.80
CA ASN A 73 -16.77 -19.70 9.95
C ASN A 73 -18.17 -19.36 10.53
N GLY A 74 -18.84 -18.34 9.99
CA GLY A 74 -20.03 -17.69 10.53
C GLY A 74 -21.32 -17.90 9.73
N GLU A 75 -21.38 -18.87 8.80
CA GLU A 75 -22.63 -19.19 8.05
C GLU A 75 -23.84 -19.42 8.97
N LYS A 76 -23.61 -19.85 10.21
CA LYS A 76 -24.67 -20.03 11.23
C LYS A 76 -25.13 -18.74 11.93
N VAL A 77 -24.39 -17.64 11.84
CA VAL A 77 -24.67 -16.39 12.59
C VAL A 77 -25.08 -15.23 11.67
N PHE A 78 -24.57 -15.15 10.44
CA PHE A 78 -24.79 -13.97 9.59
C PHE A 78 -25.40 -14.23 8.20
N GLY A 79 -25.75 -15.47 7.85
CA GLY A 79 -26.26 -15.79 6.50
C GLY A 79 -25.19 -15.61 5.41
N ASP A 80 -25.63 -15.48 4.15
CA ASP A 80 -24.81 -15.43 2.92
C ASP A 80 -23.96 -14.14 2.81
N THR A 81 -23.09 -13.96 3.80
CA THR A 81 -22.22 -12.81 4.03
C THR A 81 -21.10 -12.69 3.00
N SER A 82 -20.81 -13.76 2.27
CA SER A 82 -19.87 -13.79 1.14
C SER A 82 -20.17 -12.67 0.13
N ASN A 83 -21.46 -12.46 -0.19
CA ASN A 83 -21.92 -11.45 -1.13
C ASN A 83 -21.76 -10.02 -0.59
N ILE A 84 -21.96 -9.80 0.71
CA ILE A 84 -21.82 -8.47 1.34
C ILE A 84 -20.36 -8.04 1.34
N PHE A 85 -19.42 -8.94 1.64
CA PHE A 85 -17.99 -8.64 1.63
C PHE A 85 -17.45 -8.41 0.22
N PHE A 86 -17.94 -9.16 -0.77
CA PHE A 86 -17.61 -8.91 -2.16
C PHE A 86 -18.08 -7.52 -2.62
N ILE A 87 -19.29 -7.11 -2.23
CA ILE A 87 -19.81 -5.76 -2.50
C ILE A 87 -18.97 -4.69 -1.78
N ALA A 88 -18.57 -4.92 -0.53
CA ALA A 88 -17.71 -4.00 0.22
C ALA A 88 -16.35 -3.80 -0.47
N ALA A 89 -15.68 -4.88 -0.89
CA ALA A 89 -14.42 -4.82 -1.62
C ALA A 89 -14.55 -4.05 -2.95
N ILE A 90 -15.67 -4.22 -3.67
CA ILE A 90 -15.96 -3.44 -4.88
C ILE A 90 -16.11 -1.96 -4.55
N ILE A 91 -16.86 -1.61 -3.49
CA ILE A 91 -17.04 -0.22 -3.05
C ILE A 91 -15.68 0.39 -2.70
N THR A 92 -14.84 -0.33 -1.94
CA THR A 92 -13.48 0.09 -1.59
C THR A 92 -12.65 0.38 -2.84
N CYS A 93 -12.69 -0.51 -3.85
CA CYS A 93 -12.02 -0.29 -5.13
C CYS A 93 -12.55 0.95 -5.88
N VAL A 94 -13.87 1.15 -5.92
CA VAL A 94 -14.49 2.31 -6.58
C VAL A 94 -14.09 3.60 -5.89
N VAL A 95 -14.11 3.65 -4.56
CA VAL A 95 -13.68 4.82 -3.78
C VAL A 95 -12.22 5.15 -4.06
N ILE A 96 -11.34 4.14 -4.07
CA ILE A 96 -9.93 4.30 -4.40
C ILE A 96 -9.75 4.86 -5.83
N CYS A 97 -10.51 4.34 -6.80
CA CYS A 97 -10.50 4.85 -8.17
C CYS A 97 -10.97 6.30 -8.27
N ILE A 98 -12.00 6.68 -7.51
CA ILE A 98 -12.50 8.07 -7.45
C ILE A 98 -11.41 8.99 -6.88
N ILE A 99 -10.79 8.61 -5.76
CA ILE A 99 -9.70 9.39 -5.15
C ILE A 99 -8.54 9.55 -6.14
N MET A 100 -8.15 8.46 -6.81
CA MET A 100 -7.11 8.51 -7.86
C MET A 100 -7.52 9.36 -9.06
N GLY A 101 -8.81 9.43 -9.39
CA GLY A 101 -9.34 10.26 -10.48
C GLY A 101 -9.43 11.74 -10.14
N GLN A 102 -9.66 12.09 -8.88
CA GLN A 102 -9.88 13.47 -8.44
C GLN A 102 -8.61 14.21 -7.99
N TYR A 103 -7.62 13.47 -7.49
CA TYR A 103 -6.41 14.05 -6.91
C TYR A 103 -5.16 13.65 -7.68
N LYS A 104 -4.24 14.61 -7.86
CA LYS A 104 -2.88 14.34 -8.32
C LYS A 104 -1.95 14.22 -7.12
N LYS A 105 -1.12 13.19 -7.12
CA LYS A 105 -0.15 12.92 -6.06
C LYS A 105 1.03 13.89 -6.17
N GLU A 106 1.33 14.59 -5.09
CA GLU A 106 2.58 15.33 -4.93
C GLU A 106 3.78 14.38 -5.10
N LEU A 107 4.81 14.87 -5.78
CA LEU A 107 6.04 14.13 -6.02
C LEU A 107 6.90 14.15 -4.76
N PRO A 108 7.42 12.99 -4.31
CA PRO A 108 8.24 12.94 -3.12
C PRO A 108 9.58 13.64 -3.36
N ASP A 109 10.00 14.48 -2.41
CA ASP A 109 11.36 15.01 -2.31
C ASP A 109 12.33 13.90 -1.87
N GLU A 110 13.63 14.20 -1.88
CA GLU A 110 14.67 13.20 -1.57
C GLU A 110 14.53 12.67 -0.14
N LEU A 111 14.24 13.55 0.81
CA LEU A 111 13.98 13.18 2.20
C LEU A 111 12.75 12.26 2.32
N SER A 112 11.61 12.60 1.73
CA SER A 112 10.43 11.74 1.77
C SER A 112 10.67 10.40 1.09
N LYS A 113 11.46 10.34 0.01
CA LYS A 113 11.85 9.06 -0.64
C LYS A 113 12.67 8.20 0.30
N GLU A 114 13.64 8.78 1.00
CA GLU A 114 14.47 8.06 1.95
C GLU A 114 13.64 7.53 3.13
N LEU A 115 12.85 8.41 3.75
CA LEU A 115 11.95 8.04 4.85
C LEU A 115 10.95 6.95 4.44
N MET A 116 10.38 7.05 3.23
CA MET A 116 9.48 6.03 2.69
C MET A 116 10.17 4.69 2.46
N THR A 117 11.46 4.70 2.08
CA THR A 117 12.27 3.50 1.89
C THR A 117 12.57 2.84 3.23
N LYS A 118 13.01 3.62 4.23
CA LYS A 118 13.21 3.15 5.62
C LYS A 118 11.90 2.58 6.19
N ALA A 119 10.79 3.29 6.04
CA ALA A 119 9.48 2.83 6.49
C ALA A 119 9.05 1.51 5.83
N THR A 120 9.33 1.34 4.52
CA THR A 120 9.03 0.10 3.81
C THR A 120 9.86 -1.06 4.37
N ALA A 121 11.16 -0.86 4.61
CA ALA A 121 12.03 -1.88 5.17
C ALA A 121 11.58 -2.32 6.56
N TYR A 122 11.27 -1.37 7.45
CA TYR A 122 10.78 -1.69 8.80
C TYR A 122 9.38 -2.31 8.79
N SER A 123 8.48 -1.87 7.90
CA SER A 123 7.12 -2.41 7.83
C SER A 123 7.06 -3.89 7.44
N ALA A 124 8.06 -4.39 6.72
CA ALA A 124 8.08 -5.78 6.26
C ALA A 124 8.18 -6.78 7.41
N TYR A 125 8.75 -6.39 8.56
CA TYR A 125 8.85 -7.26 9.73
C TYR A 125 7.48 -7.52 10.38
N VAL A 126 6.54 -6.59 10.29
CA VAL A 126 5.22 -6.69 10.93
C VAL A 126 4.42 -7.91 10.43
N PRO A 127 4.14 -8.07 9.11
CA PRO A 127 3.42 -9.24 8.63
C PRO A 127 4.20 -10.54 8.87
N MET A 128 5.54 -10.52 8.85
CA MET A 128 6.34 -11.71 9.18
C MET A 128 6.10 -12.17 10.62
N PHE A 129 6.17 -11.27 11.59
CA PHE A 129 5.90 -11.61 13.00
C PHE A 129 4.48 -12.12 13.21
N ILE A 130 3.50 -11.55 12.50
CA ILE A 130 2.10 -11.98 12.60
C ILE A 130 1.92 -13.39 12.02
N ILE A 131 2.52 -13.70 10.87
CA ILE A 131 2.48 -15.06 10.29
C ILE A 131 3.12 -16.08 11.23
N VAL A 132 4.27 -15.74 11.83
CA VAL A 132 4.92 -16.61 12.82
C VAL A 132 4.01 -16.84 14.03
N ALA A 133 3.40 -15.78 14.57
CA ALA A 133 2.47 -15.90 15.70
C ALA A 133 1.25 -16.76 15.36
N ILE A 134 0.63 -16.56 14.19
CA ILE A 134 -0.50 -17.37 13.72
C ILE A 134 -0.06 -18.84 13.59
N SER A 135 1.13 -19.10 13.04
CA SER A 135 1.66 -20.46 12.87
C SER A 135 1.84 -21.16 14.21
N ILE A 136 2.43 -20.48 15.21
CA ILE A 136 2.60 -21.01 16.57
C ILE A 136 1.23 -21.35 17.18
N VAL A 137 0.26 -20.44 17.08
CA VAL A 137 -1.10 -20.65 17.62
C VAL A 137 -1.78 -21.84 16.94
N MET A 138 -1.69 -21.95 15.62
CA MET A 138 -2.27 -23.07 14.87
C MET A 138 -1.62 -24.40 15.26
N THR A 139 -0.30 -24.45 15.44
CA THR A 139 0.42 -25.65 15.91
C THR A 139 -0.01 -26.05 17.31
N LEU A 140 -0.12 -25.10 18.25
CA LEU A 140 -0.56 -25.38 19.62
C LEU A 140 -1.99 -25.92 19.67
N ILE A 141 -2.89 -25.37 18.86
CA ILE A 141 -4.29 -25.83 18.77
C ILE A 141 -4.37 -27.21 18.12
N GLY A 142 -3.61 -27.44 17.04
CA GLY A 142 -3.56 -28.74 16.36
C GLY A 142 -3.08 -29.85 17.29
N ASN A 143 -1.95 -29.60 17.98
CA ASN A 143 -1.38 -30.54 18.95
C ASN A 143 -2.32 -30.82 20.14
N LYS A 144 -3.09 -29.83 20.60
CA LYS A 144 -4.03 -30.02 21.72
C LYS A 144 -5.28 -30.82 21.34
N ARG A 145 -5.64 -30.86 20.06
CA ARG A 145 -6.89 -31.48 19.58
C ARG A 145 -6.69 -32.87 18.97
N ASP A 146 -5.46 -33.43 19.01
CA ASP A 146 -5.07 -34.65 18.25
C ASP A 146 -5.57 -34.61 16.80
N ASN A 147 -5.59 -33.40 16.22
CA ASN A 147 -6.20 -33.17 14.92
C ASN A 147 -5.07 -33.05 13.90
N GLU A 148 -4.65 -34.20 13.35
CA GLU A 148 -3.54 -34.31 12.39
C GLU A 148 -3.80 -33.52 11.08
N TYR A 149 -5.03 -33.10 10.82
CA TYR A 149 -5.43 -32.41 9.59
C TYR A 149 -6.13 -31.08 9.88
N PHE A 150 -5.36 -30.00 9.93
CA PHE A 150 -5.90 -28.64 9.84
C PHE A 150 -6.33 -28.39 8.39
N LYS A 151 -7.64 -28.47 8.10
CA LYS A 151 -8.16 -28.16 6.76
C LYS A 151 -8.27 -26.65 6.59
N VAL A 152 -7.39 -26.08 5.78
CA VAL A 152 -7.43 -24.66 5.40
C VAL A 152 -8.26 -24.50 4.12
N ASN A 153 -9.24 -23.61 4.13
CA ASN A 153 -10.05 -23.31 2.95
C ASN A 153 -9.41 -22.19 2.09
N SER A 154 -9.66 -22.16 0.78
CA SER A 154 -9.16 -21.11 -0.13
C SER A 154 -9.55 -19.71 0.31
N ASP A 155 -10.76 -19.56 0.85
CA ASP A 155 -11.27 -18.26 1.32
C ASP A 155 -10.50 -17.76 2.55
N GLN A 156 -10.05 -18.67 3.41
CA GLN A 156 -9.22 -18.35 4.57
C GLN A 156 -7.81 -17.92 4.13
N VAL A 157 -7.25 -18.55 3.09
CA VAL A 157 -5.96 -18.14 2.51
C VAL A 157 -6.09 -16.75 1.87
N MET A 158 -7.17 -16.51 1.12
CA MET A 158 -7.43 -15.22 0.49
C MET A 158 -7.66 -14.12 1.53
N GLY A 159 -8.47 -14.37 2.56
CA GLY A 159 -8.69 -13.44 3.66
C GLY A 159 -7.40 -13.12 4.43
N LEU A 160 -6.54 -14.11 4.65
CA LEU A 160 -5.23 -13.91 5.26
C LEU A 160 -4.31 -13.04 4.38
N ALA A 161 -4.31 -13.27 3.06
CA ALA A 161 -3.53 -12.45 2.14
C ALA A 161 -3.99 -10.98 2.14
N PHE A 162 -5.31 -10.72 2.12
CA PHE A 162 -5.85 -9.38 2.26
C PHE A 162 -5.47 -8.74 3.61
N ALA A 163 -5.61 -9.49 4.71
CA ALA A 163 -5.23 -9.02 6.03
C ALA A 163 -3.75 -8.62 6.09
N MET A 164 -2.85 -9.44 5.55
CA MET A 164 -1.41 -9.17 5.50
C MET A 164 -1.07 -7.97 4.62
N MET A 165 -1.72 -7.83 3.46
CA MET A 165 -1.55 -6.64 2.61
C MET A 165 -1.99 -5.38 3.35
N GLY A 166 -3.18 -5.37 3.95
CA GLY A 166 -3.68 -4.24 4.71
C GLY A 166 -2.74 -3.85 5.86
N LEU A 167 -2.26 -4.84 6.62
CA LEU A 167 -1.28 -4.64 7.69
C LEU A 167 0.04 -4.04 7.21
N LEU A 168 0.54 -4.44 6.04
CA LEU A 168 1.72 -3.84 5.45
C LEU A 168 1.50 -2.35 5.12
N TYR A 169 0.35 -2.00 4.52
CA TYR A 169 0.00 -0.61 4.24
C TYR A 169 -0.14 0.23 5.53
N ILE A 170 -0.75 -0.35 6.57
CA ILE A 170 -0.88 0.29 7.89
C ILE A 170 0.50 0.53 8.49
N ALA A 171 1.30 -0.52 8.64
CA ALA A 171 2.62 -0.45 9.27
C ALA A 171 3.53 0.54 8.54
N LYS A 172 3.60 0.46 7.21
CA LYS A 172 4.37 1.40 6.39
C LYS A 172 3.93 2.85 6.60
N SER A 173 2.63 3.11 6.62
CA SER A 173 2.10 4.46 6.77
C SER A 173 2.31 5.02 8.18
N ILE A 174 2.14 4.20 9.22
CA ILE A 174 2.41 4.58 10.61
C ILE A 174 3.90 4.86 10.80
N ILE A 175 4.77 3.97 10.34
CA ILE A 175 6.23 4.14 10.48
C ILE A 175 6.69 5.38 9.71
N TYR A 176 6.19 5.61 8.50
CA TYR A 176 6.48 6.84 7.76
C TYR A 176 6.05 8.08 8.54
N LEU A 177 4.81 8.12 9.04
CA LEU A 177 4.30 9.28 9.80
C LEU A 177 5.04 9.48 11.13
N TRP A 178 5.62 8.43 11.69
CA TRP A 178 6.44 8.50 12.88
C TRP A 178 7.85 9.03 12.58
N LEU A 179 8.48 8.53 11.50
CA LEU A 179 9.78 9.03 11.03
C LEU A 179 9.69 10.50 10.58
N ASP A 180 8.63 10.89 9.88
CA ASP A 180 8.33 12.28 9.47
C ASP A 180 8.12 13.25 10.65
N ARG A 181 7.87 12.73 11.86
CA ARG A 181 7.74 13.52 13.09
C ARG A 181 9.00 13.55 13.94
N THR A 182 9.95 12.65 13.68
CA THR A 182 11.20 12.61 14.45
C THR A 182 12.08 13.70 13.85
N PRO A 183 12.46 14.76 14.60
CA PRO A 183 13.41 15.72 14.06
C PRO A 183 14.65 14.92 13.63
N ASN A 184 15.15 15.19 12.42
CA ASN A 184 16.40 14.59 11.97
C ASN A 184 17.47 14.94 13.00
N SER A 185 17.88 13.97 13.80
CA SER A 185 19.02 14.08 14.71
C SER A 185 20.34 14.27 13.97
N ASP A 186 20.30 14.25 12.64
CA ASP A 186 21.43 14.39 11.74
C ASP A 186 21.62 15.86 11.28
N ASP A 187 20.77 16.80 11.72
CA ASP A 187 20.93 18.26 11.50
C ASP A 187 21.57 18.99 12.71
N GLU A 188 22.08 18.27 13.72
CA GLU A 188 22.79 18.84 14.89
C GLU A 188 24.33 18.73 14.84
N GLU A 189 24.92 18.32 13.70
CA GLU A 189 26.38 18.37 13.50
C GLU A 189 26.74 18.97 12.14
N GLU A 190 26.54 20.28 11.96
CA GLU A 190 27.44 21.19 11.21
C GLU A 190 27.18 22.68 11.52
#